data_AF-A0A526UZZ8-F1
#
_entry.id   AF-A0A526UZZ8-F1
#
_cell.length_a   1.000
_cell.length_b   1.000
_cell.length_c   1.000
_cell.angle_alpha   90.00
_cell.angle_beta   90.00
_cell.angle_gamma   90.00
#
_symmetry.space_group_name_H-M   'P 1'
#
loop_
_entity.id
_entity.type
_entity.pdbx_description
1 polymer ?
#
loop_
_entity_poly.entity_id
_entity_poly.type
_entity_poly.pdbx_seq_one_letter_code
_entity_poly.pdbx_strand_id
1 'polypeptide(L)'
;IMIMSAANKWANDASPIRSVDTFDANVESVQLDHGRGIYLVSIENGSSVLIDDDRPHLIGSRTSIERVTRDNGFVFYRFVN
;
A
#
# COMPACT_ATOMS: atom_id res chain seq x y z
N ILE A 1 -18.73 -10.03 -11.80
CA ILE A 1 -18.11 -8.84 -11.15
C ILE A 1 -16.57 -8.94 -11.12
N MET A 2 -15.98 -10.14 -11.09
CA MET A 2 -14.52 -10.35 -11.07
C MET A 2 -13.76 -9.78 -12.28
N ILE A 3 -14.35 -9.81 -13.49
CA ILE A 3 -13.73 -9.31 -14.73
C ILE A 3 -13.51 -7.78 -14.71
N MET A 4 -14.44 -7.03 -14.11
CA MET A 4 -14.33 -5.57 -13.99
C MET A 4 -13.20 -5.16 -13.05
N SER A 5 -12.99 -5.90 -11.95
CA SER A 5 -11.92 -5.61 -10.98
C SER A 5 -10.52 -5.83 -11.58
N ALA A 6 -10.33 -6.91 -12.35
CA ALA A 6 -9.06 -7.21 -13.01
C ALA A 6 -8.74 -6.21 -14.15
N ALA A 7 -9.75 -5.84 -14.96
CA ALA A 7 -9.58 -4.83 -16.00
C ALA A 7 -9.20 -3.46 -15.42
N ASN A 8 -9.83 -3.07 -14.30
CA ASN A 8 -9.49 -1.82 -13.60
C ASN A 8 -8.07 -1.86 -13.04
N LYS A 9 -7.60 -3.01 -12.52
CA LYS A 9 -6.23 -3.16 -12.03
C LYS A 9 -5.21 -2.96 -13.16
N TRP A 10 -5.39 -3.60 -14.32
CA TRP A 10 -4.46 -3.44 -15.45
C TRP A 10 -4.42 -2.00 -15.98
N ALA A 11 -5.58 -1.35 -16.09
CA ALA A 11 -5.64 0.05 -16.48
C ALA A 11 -4.90 0.97 -15.48
N ASN A 12 -5.00 0.68 -14.18
CA ASN A 12 -4.29 1.41 -13.14
C ASN A 12 -2.77 1.16 -13.16
N ASP A 13 -2.36 -0.10 -13.35
CA ASP A 13 -0.95 -0.48 -13.38
C ASP A 13 -0.23 0.09 -14.61
N ALA A 14 -0.94 0.21 -15.74
CA ALA A 14 -0.43 0.82 -16.98
C ALA A 14 -0.39 2.35 -16.94
N SER A 15 -1.10 3.00 -16.01
CA SER A 15 -1.07 4.46 -15.87
C SER A 15 0.30 4.91 -15.32
N PRO A 16 0.91 5.98 -15.85
CA PRO A 16 2.15 6.51 -15.30
C PRO A 16 2.00 6.96 -13.85
N ILE A 17 3.09 6.91 -13.09
CA ILE A 17 3.15 7.48 -11.75
C ILE A 17 3.24 9.01 -11.89
N ARG A 18 2.29 9.71 -11.30
CA ARG A 18 2.24 11.17 -11.25
C ARG A 18 3.08 11.73 -10.10
N SER A 19 2.94 11.12 -8.93
CA SER A 19 3.62 11.56 -7.71
C SER A 19 3.82 10.41 -6.73
N VAL A 20 4.86 10.55 -5.92
CA VAL A 20 5.19 9.66 -4.81
C VAL A 20 5.47 10.54 -3.60
N ASP A 21 4.71 10.35 -2.53
CA ASP A 21 4.90 11.04 -1.25
C ASP A 21 5.34 10.02 -0.20
N THR A 22 6.39 10.30 0.56
CA THR A 22 6.89 9.42 1.63
C THR A 22 6.37 9.88 2.98
N PHE A 23 5.96 8.93 3.81
CA PHE A 23 5.50 9.17 5.17
C PHE A 23 6.16 8.22 6.16
N ASP A 24 6.45 8.72 7.34
CA ASP A 24 6.75 7.88 8.49
C ASP A 24 5.48 7.25 9.04
N ALA A 25 5.60 5.99 9.43
CA ALA A 25 4.48 5.17 9.82
C ALA A 25 4.89 4.08 10.81
N ASN A 26 3.92 3.46 11.47
CA ASN A 26 4.13 2.29 12.33
C ASN A 26 3.28 1.11 11.85
N VAL A 27 3.86 -0.09 11.87
CA VAL A 27 3.14 -1.31 11.55
C VAL A 27 2.34 -1.75 12.77
N GLU A 28 1.01 -1.72 12.68
CA GLU A 28 0.12 -2.01 13.82
C GLU A 28 -0.27 -3.48 13.90
N SER A 29 -0.57 -4.10 12.76
CA SER A 29 -0.94 -5.51 12.68
C SER A 29 -0.79 -6.05 11.28
N VAL A 30 -0.87 -7.36 11.13
CA VAL A 30 -0.86 -8.05 9.83
C VAL A 30 -1.88 -9.17 9.83
N GLN A 31 -2.61 -9.30 8.72
CA GLN A 31 -3.31 -10.52 8.36
C GLN A 31 -2.47 -11.26 7.32
N LEU A 32 -2.03 -12.47 7.64
CA LEU A 32 -1.29 -13.31 6.71
C LEU A 32 -2.24 -14.24 5.97
N ASP A 33 -2.10 -14.28 4.65
CA ASP A 33 -2.80 -15.22 3.77
C ASP A 33 -1.80 -15.81 2.77
N HIS A 34 -1.57 -17.14 2.83
CA HIS A 34 -0.69 -17.87 1.91
C HIS A 34 0.71 -17.23 1.68
N GLY A 35 1.31 -16.64 2.72
CA GLY A 35 2.64 -16.00 2.65
C GLY A 35 2.63 -14.53 2.23
N ARG A 36 1.45 -13.95 1.95
CA ARG A 36 1.26 -12.53 1.65
C ARG A 36 0.63 -11.83 2.85
N GLY A 37 1.12 -10.64 3.20
CA GLY A 37 0.66 -9.88 4.36
C GLY A 37 -0.17 -8.67 3.97
N ILE A 38 -1.37 -8.55 4.54
CA ILE A 38 -2.13 -7.31 4.55
C ILE A 38 -1.84 -6.61 5.87
N TYR A 39 -1.01 -5.58 5.81
CA TYR A 39 -0.53 -4.81 6.95
C TYR A 39 -1.43 -3.61 7.22
N LEU A 40 -1.88 -3.47 8.47
CA LEU A 40 -2.43 -2.20 8.96
C LEU A 40 -1.28 -1.32 9.41
N VAL A 41 -1.18 -0.13 8.83
CA VAL A 41 -0.09 0.81 9.07
C VAL A 41 -0.67 2.15 9.49
N SER A 42 -0.24 2.68 10.64
CA SER A 42 -0.61 4.00 11.13
C SER A 42 0.40 5.04 10.63
N ILE A 43 -0.09 6.13 10.03
CA ILE A 43 0.70 7.26 9.57
C ILE A 43 0.72 8.29 10.71
N GLU A 44 1.84 8.98 10.93
CA GLU A 44 1.97 9.96 12.03
C GLU A 44 0.91 11.07 12.04
N ASN A 45 0.28 11.35 10.90
CA ASN A 45 -0.84 12.29 10.80
C ASN A 45 -2.17 11.77 11.39
N GLY A 46 -2.17 10.59 12.02
CA GLY A 46 -3.34 9.97 12.65
C GLY A 46 -4.21 9.14 11.71
N SER A 47 -3.85 9.02 10.43
CA SER A 47 -4.53 8.14 9.47
C SER A 47 -3.97 6.72 9.54
N SER A 48 -4.74 5.73 9.10
CA SER A 48 -4.24 4.37 8.90
C SER A 48 -4.58 3.84 7.51
N VAL A 49 -3.71 2.98 6.97
CA VAL A 49 -3.85 2.39 5.64
C VAL A 49 -3.60 0.89 5.68
N LEU A 50 -4.18 0.18 4.72
CA LEU A 50 -3.87 -1.23 4.46
C LEU A 50 -2.86 -1.31 3.32
N ILE A 51 -1.77 -2.04 3.54
CA ILE A 51 -0.73 -2.29 2.55
C ILE A 51 -0.62 -3.80 2.33
N ASP A 52 -0.73 -4.20 1.08
CA ASP A 52 -0.51 -5.57 0.65
C ASP A 52 0.95 -5.71 0.17
N ASP A 53 1.75 -6.47 0.92
CA ASP A 53 3.17 -6.73 0.65
C ASP A 53 3.48 -8.23 0.85
N ASP A 54 4.37 -8.77 0.04
CA ASP A 54 4.83 -10.15 0.14
C ASP A 54 6.03 -10.30 1.09
N ARG A 55 6.66 -9.17 1.47
CA ARG A 55 7.78 -9.16 2.42
C ARG A 55 7.28 -9.04 3.86
N PRO A 56 7.92 -9.75 4.81
CA PRO A 56 7.56 -9.63 6.21
C PRO A 56 8.00 -8.29 6.79
N HIS A 57 7.07 -7.59 7.43
CA HIS A 57 7.34 -6.38 8.22
C HIS A 57 7.08 -6.62 9.72
N LEU A 58 7.92 -6.05 10.58
CA LEU A 58 7.83 -6.24 12.03
C LEU A 58 6.67 -5.41 12.63
N ILE A 59 5.76 -6.07 13.33
CA ILE A 59 4.68 -5.39 14.07
C ILE A 59 5.27 -4.55 15.21
N GLY A 60 4.76 -3.33 15.40
CA GLY A 60 5.24 -2.35 16.36
C GLY A 60 6.48 -1.58 15.89
N SER A 61 7.00 -1.85 14.69
CA SER A 61 8.16 -1.13 14.16
C SER A 61 7.75 0.17 13.46
N ARG A 62 8.63 1.17 13.59
CA ARG A 62 8.60 2.38 12.76
C ARG A 62 9.18 2.06 11.38
N THR A 63 8.52 2.53 10.35
CA THR A 63 8.88 2.32 8.94
C THR A 63 8.55 3.56 8.12
N SER A 64 8.96 3.57 6.86
CA SER A 64 8.53 4.57 5.90
C SER A 64 7.67 3.89 4.82
N ILE A 65 6.58 4.55 4.45
CA ILE A 65 5.70 4.12 3.37
C ILE A 65 5.62 5.20 2.30
N GLU A 66 5.24 4.79 1.10
CA GLU A 66 4.97 5.68 -0.02
C GLU A 66 3.49 5.68 -0.37
N ARG A 67 2.91 6.87 -0.54
CA ARG A 67 1.66 7.06 -1.26
C ARG A 67 1.97 7.31 -2.72
N VAL A 68 1.59 6.38 -3.58
CA VAL A 68 1.77 6.50 -5.03
C VAL A 68 0.47 6.95 -5.65
N THR A 69 0.51 8.09 -6.36
CA THR A 69 -0.63 8.59 -7.15
C THR A 69 -0.30 8.45 -8.62
N ARG A 70 -1.19 7.78 -9.36
CA ARG A 70 -1.11 7.60 -10.82
C ARG A 70 -1.80 8.76 -11.54
N ASP A 71 -1.49 8.97 -12.81
CA ASP A 71 -2.10 10.04 -13.63
C ASP A 71 -3.62 9.88 -13.77
N ASN A 72 -4.11 8.65 -13.78
CA ASN A 72 -5.54 8.36 -13.81
C ASN A 72 -6.26 8.57 -12.47
N GLY A 73 -5.56 9.10 -11.46
CA GLY A 73 -6.10 9.37 -10.12
C GLY A 73 -6.10 8.17 -9.17
N PHE A 74 -5.63 6.98 -9.60
CA PHE A 74 -5.51 5.83 -8.71
C PHE A 74 -4.42 6.07 -7.66
N VAL A 75 -4.76 5.78 -6.39
CA VAL A 75 -3.87 5.93 -5.25
C VAL A 75 -3.71 4.59 -4.54
N PHE A 76 -2.47 4.22 -4.23
CA PHE A 76 -2.16 3.07 -3.38
C PHE A 76 -0.96 3.37 -2.49
N TYR A 77 -0.80 2.57 -1.44
CA TYR A 77 0.31 2.68 -0.50
C TYR A 77 1.20 1.46 -0.60
N ARG A 78 2.51 1.63 -0.42
CA ARG A 78 3.51 0.55 -0.36
C ARG A 78 4.58 0.87 0.67
N PHE A 79 5.25 -0.14 1.21
CA PHE A 79 6.46 0.09 2.00
C PHE A 79 7.59 0.63 1.11
N VAL A 80 8.40 1.53 1.66
CA VAL A 80 9.67 1.92 1.02
C VAL A 80 10.57 0.68 0.94
N ASN A 81 11.30 0.55 -0.17
CA ASN A 81 12.25 -0.55 -0.37
C ASN A 81 13.48 -0.47 0.54
#